data_AF-A0A538QC84-F1
#
_entry.id   AF-A0A538QC84-F1
#
_cell.length_a   1.000
_cell.length_b   1.000
_cell.length_c   1.000
_cell.angle_alpha   90.00
_cell.angle_beta   90.00
_cell.angle_gamma   90.00
#
_symmetry.space_group_name_H-M   'P 1'
#
loop_
_entity.id
_entity.type
_entity.pdbx_description
1 polymer ?
#
loop_
_entity_poly.entity_id
_entity_poly.type
_entity_poly.pdbx_seq_one_letter_code
_entity_poly.pdbx_strand_id
1 'polypeptide(L)'
;MMHLLPQPGEPLRDYRDRILPLAQTAIAPQRARVARMRDDFAALDAHQRAALDGAVQDAARAIQDRVTNGLLSGELRPATFKPMTGVAVARDVLDIVDRGNTRFLSSLTPDQRTRLASHRFDFADYLVFSARWEDALGVRDSAAPR
;
A
#
# COMPACT_ATOMS: atom_id res chain seq x y z
N MET A 1 16.44 13.25 -21.24
CA MET A 1 16.68 12.84 -19.84
C MET A 1 15.34 12.92 -19.11
N MET A 2 14.90 11.84 -18.47
CA MET A 2 13.57 11.80 -17.86
C MET A 2 13.63 12.44 -16.47
N HIS A 3 12.88 13.53 -16.23
CA HIS A 3 12.88 14.22 -14.95
C HIS A 3 11.87 13.60 -14.00
N LEU A 4 12.32 12.94 -12.93
CA LEU A 4 11.44 12.30 -11.96
C LEU A 4 10.91 13.26 -10.89
N LEU A 5 11.47 14.46 -10.79
CA LEU A 5 11.05 15.48 -9.83
C LEU A 5 10.04 16.45 -10.48
N PRO A 6 9.22 17.15 -9.67
CA PRO A 6 8.40 18.25 -10.14
C PRO A 6 9.27 19.34 -10.78
N GLN A 7 8.83 19.90 -11.90
CA GLN A 7 9.50 21.02 -12.55
C GLN A 7 9.07 22.35 -11.92
N PRO A 8 9.91 23.41 -11.96
CA PRO A 8 9.50 24.73 -11.51
C PRO A 8 8.23 25.20 -12.22
N GLY A 9 7.19 25.54 -11.46
CA GLY A 9 5.90 25.98 -11.99
C GLY A 9 4.98 24.87 -12.49
N GLU A 10 5.39 23.60 -12.44
CA GLU A 10 4.54 22.46 -12.81
C GLU A 10 3.44 22.26 -11.74
N PRO A 11 2.15 22.29 -12.11
CA PRO A 11 1.08 21.90 -11.22
C PRO A 11 1.27 20.46 -10.73
N LEU A 12 0.96 20.20 -9.45
CA LEU A 12 1.09 18.85 -8.87
C LEU A 12 0.28 17.79 -9.64
N ARG A 13 -0.83 18.20 -10.27
CA ARG A 13 -1.65 17.34 -11.12
C ARG A 13 -0.89 16.90 -12.37
N ASP A 14 -0.26 17.84 -13.07
CA ASP A 14 0.50 17.55 -14.28
C ASP A 14 1.73 16.69 -13.97
N TYR A 15 2.38 16.97 -12.83
CA TYR A 15 3.45 16.12 -12.30
C TYR A 15 2.95 14.68 -12.02
N ARG A 16 1.80 14.53 -11.34
CA ARG A 16 1.18 13.22 -11.07
C ARG A 16 0.89 12.48 -12.38
N ASP A 17 0.23 13.13 -13.33
CA ASP A 17 -0.21 12.50 -14.58
C ASP A 17 0.98 12.05 -15.43
N ARG A 18 2.11 12.75 -15.31
CA ARG A 18 3.38 12.39 -15.95
C ARG A 18 4.11 11.22 -15.26
N ILE A 19 4.10 11.15 -13.93
CA ILE A 19 4.86 10.15 -13.16
C ILE A 19 4.07 8.86 -12.93
N LEU A 20 2.75 8.93 -12.76
CA LEU A 20 1.91 7.78 -12.41
C LEU A 20 2.06 6.59 -13.38
N PRO A 21 2.05 6.78 -14.72
CA PRO A 21 2.25 5.67 -15.66
C PRO A 21 3.63 5.01 -15.53
N LEU A 22 4.66 5.79 -15.17
CA LEU A 22 6.03 5.29 -14.96
C LEU A 22 6.11 4.44 -13.71
N ALA A 23 5.51 4.92 -12.62
CA ALA A 23 5.42 4.18 -11.38
C ALA A 23 4.68 2.84 -11.58
N GLN A 24 3.53 2.88 -12.27
CA GLN A 24 2.76 1.67 -12.63
C GLN A 24 3.60 0.68 -13.43
N THR A 25 4.32 1.16 -14.45
CA THR A 25 5.19 0.32 -15.29
C THR A 25 6.33 -0.30 -14.47
N ALA A 26 6.96 0.48 -13.58
CA ALA A 26 8.04 0.03 -12.72
C ALA A 26 7.58 -1.08 -11.74
N ILE A 27 6.35 -0.99 -11.22
CA ILE A 27 5.84 -1.99 -10.26
C ILE A 27 5.12 -3.18 -10.93
N ALA A 28 4.78 -3.11 -12.21
CA ALA A 28 4.02 -4.15 -12.92
C ALA A 28 4.62 -5.56 -12.80
N PRO A 29 5.95 -5.77 -12.88
CA PRO A 29 6.53 -7.10 -12.67
C PRO A 29 6.29 -7.65 -11.27
N GLN A 30 6.30 -6.80 -10.25
CA GLN A 30 6.04 -7.20 -8.87
C GLN A 30 4.56 -7.50 -8.64
N ARG A 31 3.66 -6.71 -9.24
CA ARG A 31 2.22 -7.04 -9.26
C ARG A 31 1.94 -8.40 -9.89
N ALA A 32 2.57 -8.68 -11.03
CA ALA A 32 2.44 -9.97 -11.69
C ALA A 32 3.01 -11.12 -10.84
N ARG A 33 4.13 -10.90 -10.14
CA ARG A 33 4.69 -11.88 -9.20
C ARG A 33 3.74 -12.17 -8.04
N VAL A 34 3.19 -11.13 -7.42
CA VAL A 34 2.26 -11.28 -6.28
C VAL A 34 0.95 -11.94 -6.72
N ALA A 35 0.44 -11.59 -7.91
CA ALA A 35 -0.72 -12.27 -8.49
C ALA A 35 -0.46 -13.77 -8.70
N ARG A 36 0.71 -14.17 -9.21
CA ARG A 36 1.09 -15.59 -9.31
C ARG A 36 1.24 -16.26 -7.95
N MET A 37 1.86 -15.58 -6.99
CA MET A 37 2.00 -16.10 -5.62
C MET A 37 0.64 -16.41 -4.98
N ARG A 38 -0.39 -15.61 -5.26
CA ARG A 38 -1.77 -15.87 -4.85
C ARG A 38 -2.32 -17.18 -5.43
N ASP A 39 -2.00 -17.48 -6.68
CA ASP A 39 -2.44 -18.69 -7.37
C ASP A 39 -1.67 -19.93 -6.91
N ASP A 40 -0.38 -19.78 -6.63
CA ASP A 40 0.51 -20.83 -6.10
C ASP A 40 0.12 -21.24 -4.65
N PHE A 41 -0.64 -20.41 -3.94
CA PHE A 41 -1.30 -20.75 -2.67
C PHE A 41 -2.49 -21.70 -2.87
N ALA A 42 -2.24 -22.87 -3.43
CA ALA A 42 -3.21 -23.97 -3.54
C ALA A 42 -3.74 -24.45 -2.17
N ALA A 43 -3.06 -24.07 -1.07
CA ALA A 43 -3.42 -24.43 0.30
C ALA A 43 -4.46 -23.51 0.97
N LEU A 44 -4.77 -22.34 0.38
CA LEU A 44 -5.79 -21.44 0.91
C LEU A 44 -7.14 -21.73 0.24
N ASP A 45 -8.17 -21.94 1.03
CA ASP A 45 -9.53 -22.02 0.51
C ASP A 45 -10.08 -20.63 0.14
N ALA A 46 -11.29 -20.59 -0.44
CA ALA A 46 -11.93 -19.34 -0.83
C ALA A 46 -12.14 -18.37 0.34
N HIS A 47 -12.44 -18.89 1.54
CA HIS A 47 -12.65 -18.08 2.73
C HIS A 47 -11.33 -17.45 3.22
N GLN A 48 -10.25 -18.21 3.23
CA GLN A 48 -8.92 -17.73 3.64
C GLN A 48 -8.34 -16.73 2.64
N ARG A 49 -8.59 -16.91 1.33
CA ARG A 49 -8.26 -15.90 0.32
C ARG A 49 -9.04 -14.62 0.54
N ALA A 50 -10.34 -14.71 0.83
CA ALA A 50 -11.15 -13.54 1.18
C ALA A 50 -10.66 -12.85 2.46
N ALA A 51 -10.19 -13.62 3.45
CA ALA A 51 -9.60 -13.08 4.68
C ALA A 51 -8.28 -12.33 4.41
N LEU A 52 -7.41 -12.86 3.54
CA LEU A 52 -6.20 -12.17 3.09
C LEU A 52 -6.54 -10.87 2.37
N ASP A 53 -7.39 -10.94 1.34
CA ASP A 53 -7.78 -9.79 0.54
C ASP A 53 -8.46 -8.72 1.41
N GLY A 54 -9.33 -9.12 2.35
CA GLY A 54 -9.97 -8.22 3.30
C GLY A 54 -8.99 -7.57 4.28
N ALA A 55 -8.05 -8.35 4.85
CA ALA A 55 -7.02 -7.81 5.74
C ALA A 55 -6.13 -6.78 5.03
N VAL A 56 -5.80 -7.05 3.77
CA VAL A 56 -5.03 -6.16 2.90
C VAL A 56 -5.78 -4.88 2.57
N GLN A 57 -7.06 -4.99 2.18
CA GLN A 57 -7.89 -3.82 1.90
C GLN A 57 -8.04 -2.91 3.12
N ASP A 58 -8.27 -3.49 4.30
CA ASP A 58 -8.40 -2.74 5.54
C ASP A 58 -7.09 -2.07 5.95
N ALA A 59 -5.95 -2.77 5.82
CA ALA A 59 -4.64 -2.19 6.07
C ALA A 59 -4.31 -1.06 5.08
N ALA A 60 -4.60 -1.24 3.80
CA ALA A 60 -4.39 -0.21 2.77
C ALA A 60 -5.23 1.06 3.07
N ARG A 61 -6.51 0.89 3.43
CA ARG A 61 -7.38 2.00 3.83
C ARG A 61 -6.86 2.70 5.08
N ALA A 62 -6.46 1.95 6.11
CA ALA A 62 -5.92 2.53 7.34
C ALA A 62 -4.61 3.33 7.10
N ILE A 63 -3.74 2.85 6.21
CA ILE A 63 -2.53 3.60 5.80
C ILE A 63 -2.94 4.89 5.05
N GLN A 64 -3.88 4.80 4.12
CA GLN A 64 -4.39 5.97 3.39
C GLN A 64 -4.99 7.01 4.35
N ASP A 65 -5.77 6.58 5.33
CA ASP A 65 -6.37 7.46 6.35
C ASP A 65 -5.29 8.10 7.21
N ARG A 66 -4.29 7.33 7.66
CA ARG A 66 -3.16 7.84 8.46
C ARG A 66 -2.38 8.93 7.72
N VAL A 67 -2.07 8.71 6.45
CA VAL A 67 -1.37 9.67 5.59
C VAL A 67 -2.24 10.90 5.34
N THR A 68 -3.53 10.70 5.02
CA THR A 68 -4.46 11.80 4.77
C THR A 68 -4.64 12.67 6.01
N ASN A 69 -4.80 12.06 7.19
CA ASN A 69 -4.89 12.77 8.45
C ASN A 69 -3.61 13.53 8.77
N GLY A 70 -2.43 12.94 8.52
CA GLY A 70 -1.14 13.62 8.69
C GLY A 70 -0.97 14.84 7.76
N LEU A 71 -1.53 14.79 6.54
CA LEU A 71 -1.56 15.94 5.65
C LEU A 71 -2.52 17.02 6.16
N LEU A 72 -3.75 16.64 6.54
CA LEU A 72 -4.79 17.56 7.00
C LEU A 72 -4.43 18.26 8.31
N SER A 73 -3.82 17.53 9.25
CA SER A 73 -3.34 18.07 10.54
C SER A 73 -2.11 18.97 10.38
N GLY A 74 -1.45 18.92 9.23
CA GLY A 74 -0.19 19.61 8.98
C GLY A 74 1.05 18.90 9.53
N GLU A 75 0.90 17.72 10.13
CA GLU A 75 2.00 16.86 10.61
C GLU A 75 3.02 16.56 9.49
N LEU A 76 2.54 16.37 8.26
CA LEU A 76 3.36 16.05 7.08
C LEU A 76 3.77 17.28 6.24
N ARG A 77 3.61 18.51 6.77
CA ARG A 77 4.02 19.72 6.06
C ARG A 77 5.54 19.79 5.90
N PRO A 78 6.07 19.93 4.67
CA PRO A 78 7.53 19.93 4.44
C PRO A 78 8.29 20.98 5.26
N ALA A 79 7.71 22.18 5.43
CA ALA A 79 8.35 23.29 6.15
C ALA A 79 8.50 23.05 7.66
N THR A 80 7.70 22.15 8.26
CA THR A 80 7.67 21.91 9.70
C THR A 80 7.93 20.43 10.05
N PHE A 81 8.22 19.61 9.05
CA PHE A 81 8.44 18.18 9.21
C PHE A 81 9.72 17.93 9.99
N LYS A 82 9.60 17.23 11.13
CA LYS A 82 10.75 16.81 11.93
C LYS A 82 11.06 15.33 11.65
N PRO A 83 12.34 14.92 11.66
CA PRO A 83 12.71 13.51 11.47
C PRO A 83 11.97 12.54 12.42
N MET A 84 11.77 12.92 13.68
CA MET A 84 11.04 12.10 14.65
C MET A 84 9.56 11.90 14.30
N THR A 85 8.94 12.88 13.63
CA THR A 85 7.59 12.73 13.07
C THR A 85 7.58 11.67 11.98
N GLY A 86 8.60 11.66 11.11
CA GLY A 86 8.77 10.61 10.10
C GLY A 86 8.93 9.21 10.70
N VAL A 87 9.69 9.07 11.78
CA VAL A 87 9.83 7.80 12.51
C VAL A 87 8.49 7.35 13.10
N ALA A 88 7.72 8.27 13.71
CA ALA A 88 6.41 7.96 14.25
C ALA A 88 5.43 7.49 13.16
N VAL A 89 5.37 8.20 12.03
CA VAL A 89 4.55 7.81 10.88
C VAL A 89 4.95 6.43 10.35
N ALA A 90 6.25 6.17 10.20
CA ALA A 90 6.74 4.87 9.75
C ALA A 90 6.34 3.75 10.71
N ARG A 91 6.43 3.99 12.03
CA ARG A 91 5.98 3.04 13.05
C ARG A 91 4.48 2.78 12.95
N ASP A 92 3.66 3.82 12.84
CA ASP A 92 2.21 3.67 12.71
C ASP A 92 1.83 2.83 11.48
N VAL A 93 2.53 3.03 10.36
CA VAL A 93 2.35 2.23 9.14
C VAL A 93 2.74 0.77 9.39
N LEU A 94 3.90 0.51 10.00
CA LEU A 94 4.33 -0.86 10.34
C LEU A 94 3.34 -1.55 11.29
N ASP A 95 2.81 -0.83 12.28
CA ASP A 95 1.80 -1.36 13.21
C ASP A 95 0.49 -1.69 12.48
N ILE A 96 0.09 -0.91 11.46
CA ILE A 96 -1.08 -1.24 10.63
C ILE A 96 -0.83 -2.53 9.83
N VAL A 97 0.35 -2.67 9.23
CA VAL A 97 0.74 -3.85 8.46
C VAL A 97 0.76 -5.10 9.36
N ASP A 98 1.35 -4.99 10.55
CA ASP A 98 1.44 -6.10 11.52
C ASP A 98 0.05 -6.55 12.00
N ARG A 99 -0.87 -5.61 12.28
CA ARG A 99 -2.26 -5.94 12.61
C ARG A 99 -2.97 -6.66 11.47
N GLY A 100 -2.77 -6.21 10.23
CA GLY A 100 -3.29 -6.87 9.03
C GLY A 100 -2.78 -8.31 8.89
N ASN A 101 -1.47 -8.50 9.03
CA ASN A 101 -0.82 -9.81 8.98
C ASN A 101 -1.34 -10.73 10.10
N THR A 102 -1.38 -10.24 11.35
CA THR A 102 -1.89 -10.99 12.50
C THR A 102 -3.32 -11.45 12.29
N ARG A 103 -4.18 -10.59 11.75
CA ARG A 103 -5.57 -10.94 11.41
C ARG A 103 -5.64 -12.00 10.31
N PHE A 104 -4.81 -11.90 9.28
CA PHE A 104 -4.78 -12.94 8.25
C PHE A 104 -4.30 -14.28 8.83
N LEU A 105 -3.19 -14.28 9.56
CA LEU A 105 -2.63 -15.47 10.18
C LEU A 105 -3.63 -16.14 11.14
N SER A 106 -4.45 -15.37 11.86
CA SER A 106 -5.48 -15.93 12.74
C SER A 106 -6.54 -16.76 12.02
N SER A 107 -6.76 -16.52 10.71
CA SER A 107 -7.65 -17.32 9.86
C SER A 107 -7.05 -18.65 9.38
N LEU A 108 -5.74 -18.85 9.60
CA LEU A 108 -5.01 -20.05 9.19
C LEU A 108 -4.89 -21.04 10.33
N THR A 109 -4.96 -22.34 9.98
CA THR A 109 -4.58 -23.43 10.87
C THR A 109 -3.06 -23.41 11.15
N PRO A 110 -2.59 -24.02 12.26
CA PRO A 110 -1.16 -24.11 12.55
C PRO A 110 -0.32 -24.69 11.41
N ASP A 111 -0.80 -25.76 10.76
CA ASP A 111 -0.09 -26.39 9.63
C ASP A 111 -0.03 -25.50 8.40
N GLN A 112 -1.07 -24.70 8.15
CA GLN A 112 -1.04 -23.70 7.08
C GLN A 112 -0.07 -22.56 7.38
N ARG A 113 0.03 -22.11 8.65
CA ARG A 113 1.03 -21.10 9.04
C ARG A 113 2.45 -21.61 8.86
N THR A 114 2.72 -22.85 9.23
CA THR A 114 4.04 -23.47 9.04
C THR A 114 4.40 -23.58 7.56
N ARG A 115 3.44 -23.96 6.71
CA ARG A 115 3.61 -23.97 5.24
C ARG A 115 3.79 -22.58 4.64
N LEU A 116 3.06 -21.58 5.15
CA LEU A 116 3.21 -20.18 4.75
C LEU A 116 4.62 -19.67 5.09
N ALA A 117 5.12 -19.99 6.29
CA ALA A 117 6.45 -19.59 6.76
C ALA A 117 7.60 -20.28 6.00
N SER A 118 7.37 -21.48 5.44
CA SER A 118 8.33 -22.14 4.57
C SER A 118 8.29 -21.64 3.12
N HIS A 119 7.30 -20.81 2.77
CA HIS A 119 7.23 -20.10 1.50
C HIS A 119 7.78 -18.67 1.64
N ARG A 120 8.17 -18.04 0.53
CA ARG A 120 8.65 -16.63 0.51
C ARG A 120 7.50 -15.62 0.61
N PHE A 121 6.37 -16.00 1.20
CA PHE A 121 5.21 -15.11 1.31
C PHE A 121 5.48 -14.04 2.36
N ASP A 122 5.22 -12.80 1.97
CA ASP A 122 5.32 -11.63 2.84
C ASP A 122 4.03 -10.82 2.70
N PHE A 123 3.38 -10.55 3.83
CA PHE A 123 2.11 -9.82 3.85
C PHE A 123 2.28 -8.37 3.41
N ALA A 124 3.39 -7.72 3.77
CA ALA A 124 3.68 -6.34 3.38
C ALA A 124 3.95 -6.26 1.87
N ASP A 125 4.67 -7.24 1.31
CA ASP A 125 4.88 -7.37 -0.13
C ASP A 125 3.54 -7.56 -0.87
N TYR A 126 2.69 -8.46 -0.39
CA TYR A 126 1.36 -8.66 -0.95
C TYR A 126 0.55 -7.36 -0.90
N LEU A 127 0.46 -6.72 0.27
CA LEU A 127 -0.23 -5.44 0.49
C LEU A 127 0.21 -4.36 -0.51
N VAL A 128 1.51 -4.10 -0.61
CA VAL A 128 2.08 -3.02 -1.43
C VAL A 128 1.73 -3.21 -2.90
N PHE A 129 1.78 -4.44 -3.40
CA PHE A 129 1.60 -4.71 -4.83
C PHE A 129 0.17 -5.09 -5.22
N SER A 130 -0.67 -5.56 -4.30
CA SER A 130 -2.09 -5.81 -4.58
C SER A 130 -2.97 -4.57 -4.34
N ALA A 131 -2.55 -3.63 -3.48
CA ALA A 131 -3.29 -2.39 -3.26
C ALA A 131 -3.27 -1.50 -4.51
N ARG A 132 -4.43 -0.93 -4.83
CA ARG A 132 -4.62 0.05 -5.92
C ARG A 132 -4.44 1.47 -5.41
N TRP A 133 -3.26 1.78 -4.89
CA TRP A 133 -2.97 3.12 -4.35
C TRP A 133 -3.07 4.22 -5.42
N GLU A 134 -3.00 3.87 -6.71
CA GLU A 134 -3.20 4.80 -7.82
C GLU A 134 -4.61 5.38 -7.85
N ASP A 135 -5.61 4.60 -7.43
CA ASP A 135 -6.99 5.06 -7.33
C ASP A 135 -7.08 6.19 -6.29
N ALA A 136 -6.35 6.10 -5.18
CA ALA A 136 -6.29 7.16 -4.18
C ALA A 136 -5.63 8.46 -4.70
N LEU A 137 -4.69 8.34 -5.66
CA LEU A 137 -4.07 9.49 -6.32
C LEU A 137 -4.95 10.09 -7.42
N GLY A 138 -5.84 9.29 -8.01
CA GLY A 138 -6.81 9.72 -9.04
C GLY A 138 -8.13 10.27 -8.50
N VAL A 139 -8.65 9.73 -7.38
CA VAL A 139 -9.98 10.07 -6.81
C VAL A 139 -10.06 11.50 -6.27
N ARG A 140 -8.94 12.13 -5.88
CA ARG A 140 -8.92 13.51 -5.39
C ARG A 140 -9.37 14.57 -6.41
N ASP A 141 -9.55 14.21 -7.69
CA ASP A 141 -10.04 15.12 -8.73
C ASP A 141 -11.57 15.26 -8.80
N SER A 142 -12.36 14.42 -8.11
CA SER A 142 -13.84 14.47 -8.20
C SER A 142 -14.50 15.41 -7.17
N ALA A 143 -13.73 15.99 -6.25
CA ALA A 143 -14.25 16.75 -5.11
C ALA A 143 -13.95 18.27 -5.14
N ALA A 144 -13.54 18.82 -6.28
CA ALA A 144 -13.39 20.27 -6.45
C ALA A 144 -14.57 20.82 -7.27
N PRO A 145 -15.42 21.72 -6.71
CA PRO A 145 -16.37 22.46 -7.53
C PRO A 145 -15.59 23.43 -8.44
N ARG A 146 -16.01 23.51 -9.70
CA ARG A 146 -15.56 24.51 -10.67
C ARG A 146 -15.97 25.92 -10.24
#